data_AF-A0A924YPI9-F1
#
_entry.id   AF-A0A924YPI9-F1
#
_cell.length_a   1.000
_cell.length_b   1.000
_cell.length_c   1.000
_cell.angle_alpha   90.00
_cell.angle_beta   90.00
_cell.angle_gamma   90.00
#
_symmetry.space_group_name_H-M   'P 1'
#
loop_
_entity.id
_entity.type
_entity.pdbx_description
1 polymer ?
#
loop_
_entity_poly.entity_id
_entity_poly.type
_entity_poly.pdbx_seq_one_letter_code
_entity_poly.pdbx_strand_id
1 'polypeptide(L)'
;MNTATLQFPGYAAGGILPDGNYRVHVNAAGIEDQFGLPMVNDYDGDFFSLAGDANRDRAVKIGDFAVLATNYNQDEMTWADGDFNLDERVSIADFSILASNYNKTLPPPATLSRAAALLPLALREGAGRRGETFGIATRPDSALTRAAPDLLDAPDSASVTRSFFTPFANGRAIV
;
A
#
# COMPACT_ATOMS: atom_id res chain seq x y z
N MET A 1 7.90 -17.28 -23.97
CA MET A 1 7.06 -16.67 -22.92
C MET A 1 8.00 -15.86 -22.05
N ASN A 2 7.75 -14.56 -21.90
CA ASN A 2 8.58 -13.70 -21.06
C ASN A 2 7.98 -13.69 -19.66
N THR A 3 8.79 -14.00 -18.66
CA THR A 3 8.38 -14.08 -17.25
C THR A 3 9.21 -13.10 -16.44
N ALA A 4 8.55 -12.30 -15.60
CA ALA A 4 9.20 -11.46 -14.60
C ALA A 4 8.84 -12.00 -13.21
N THR A 5 9.86 -12.15 -12.35
CA THR A 5 9.68 -12.64 -10.98
C THR A 5 9.90 -11.49 -10.01
N LEU A 6 8.94 -11.29 -9.11
CA LEU A 6 9.04 -10.36 -7.99
C LEU A 6 9.41 -11.15 -6.74
N GLN A 7 10.52 -10.78 -6.10
CA GLN A 7 10.96 -11.36 -4.84
C GLN A 7 11.04 -10.26 -3.78
N PHE A 8 10.72 -10.60 -2.54
CA PHE A 8 10.73 -9.67 -1.41
C PHE A 8 11.81 -10.05 -0.38
N PRO A 9 13.10 -9.87 -0.71
CA PRO A 9 14.21 -10.20 0.18
C PRO A 9 14.19 -9.23 1.38
N GLY A 10 13.83 -9.74 2.55
CA GLY A 10 13.68 -8.92 3.77
C GLY A 10 12.45 -9.28 4.59
N TYR A 11 11.50 -10.01 4.01
CA TYR A 11 10.43 -10.64 4.78
C TYR A 11 10.80 -12.08 5.16
N ALA A 12 10.27 -12.53 6.31
CA ALA A 12 10.58 -13.83 6.88
C ALA A 12 10.18 -14.99 5.95
N ALA A 13 10.77 -16.17 6.19
CA ALA A 13 10.43 -17.44 5.54
C ALA A 13 10.29 -17.35 4.01
N GLY A 14 11.34 -16.86 3.33
CA GLY A 14 11.38 -16.91 1.85
C GLY A 14 10.59 -15.84 1.11
N GLY A 15 10.04 -14.83 1.81
CA GLY A 15 9.37 -13.69 1.17
C GLY A 15 7.86 -13.61 1.44
N ILE A 16 7.39 -14.18 2.56
CA ILE A 16 5.98 -14.06 2.95
C ILE A 16 5.68 -12.60 3.30
N LEU A 17 4.75 -12.02 2.57
CA LEU A 17 4.27 -10.68 2.83
C LEU A 17 3.37 -10.67 4.09
N PRO A 18 3.49 -9.64 4.96
CA PRO A 18 2.55 -9.43 6.05
C PRO A 18 1.08 -9.41 5.58
N ASP A 19 0.16 -9.57 6.51
CA ASP A 19 -1.26 -9.54 6.15
C ASP A 19 -1.67 -8.14 5.69
N GLY A 20 -2.23 -8.05 4.48
CA GLY A 20 -2.52 -6.76 3.88
C GLY A 20 -2.98 -6.82 2.43
N ASN A 21 -3.50 -5.68 1.97
CA ASN A 21 -3.79 -5.44 0.56
C ASN A 21 -2.57 -4.76 -0.08
N TYR A 22 -2.18 -5.24 -1.26
CA TYR A 22 -0.99 -4.81 -1.99
C TYR A 22 -1.35 -4.40 -3.40
N ARG A 23 -0.57 -3.47 -3.94
CA ARG A 23 -0.61 -3.05 -5.34
C ARG A 23 0.77 -3.20 -5.95
N VAL A 24 0.83 -3.87 -7.09
CA VAL A 24 1.97 -3.83 -7.99
C VAL A 24 1.71 -2.76 -9.05
N HIS A 25 2.68 -1.87 -9.25
CA HIS A 25 2.67 -0.89 -10.33
C HIS A 25 3.89 -1.15 -11.21
N VAL A 26 3.66 -1.43 -12.48
CA VAL A 26 4.68 -1.64 -13.49
C VAL A 26 4.68 -0.44 -14.41
N ASN A 27 5.79 0.30 -14.39
CA ASN A 27 5.95 1.47 -15.24
C ASN A 27 6.30 1.03 -16.67
N ALA A 28 5.47 1.42 -17.63
CA ALA A 28 5.57 1.02 -19.03
C ALA A 28 6.89 1.47 -19.66
N ALA A 29 7.32 2.70 -19.32
CA ALA A 29 8.56 3.28 -19.84
C ALA A 29 9.82 2.58 -19.32
N GLY A 30 9.71 1.79 -18.24
CA GLY A 30 10.81 1.00 -17.70
C GLY A 30 10.90 -0.42 -18.27
N ILE A 31 9.93 -0.86 -19.06
CA ILE A 31 9.86 -2.23 -19.61
C ILE A 31 9.85 -2.16 -21.12
N GLU A 32 10.93 -2.62 -21.74
CA GLU A 32 11.11 -2.66 -23.19
C GLU A 32 11.10 -4.11 -23.71
N ASP A 33 10.72 -4.27 -24.97
CA ASP A 33 10.92 -5.53 -25.69
C ASP A 33 12.36 -5.67 -26.22
N GLN A 34 12.62 -6.76 -26.93
CA GLN A 34 13.95 -7.01 -27.53
C GLN A 34 14.37 -5.98 -28.59
N PHE A 35 13.46 -5.13 -29.05
CA PHE A 35 13.68 -4.07 -30.03
C PHE A 35 13.77 -2.68 -29.36
N GLY A 36 13.73 -2.60 -28.03
CA GLY A 36 13.77 -1.35 -27.27
C GLY A 36 12.46 -0.57 -27.29
N LEU A 37 11.34 -1.22 -27.66
CA LEU A 37 10.03 -0.58 -27.64
C LEU A 37 9.41 -0.74 -26.25
N PRO A 38 9.02 0.35 -25.56
CA PRO A 38 8.42 0.25 -24.24
C PRO A 38 7.01 -0.36 -24.32
N MET A 39 6.54 -0.88 -23.20
CA MET A 39 5.12 -1.20 -23.05
C MET A 39 4.27 0.05 -23.32
N VAL A 40 3.11 -0.15 -23.96
CA VAL A 40 2.23 0.95 -24.37
C VAL A 40 1.58 1.67 -23.18
N ASN A 41 1.27 0.93 -22.11
CA ASN A 41 0.60 1.46 -20.92
C ASN A 41 1.22 0.88 -19.66
N ASP A 42 1.15 1.66 -18.57
CA ASP A 42 1.45 1.17 -17.23
C ASP A 42 0.49 0.02 -16.87
N TYR A 43 0.94 -0.87 -15.99
CA TYR A 43 0.11 -1.95 -15.47
C TYR A 43 0.01 -1.86 -13.95
N ASP A 44 -1.22 -1.77 -13.45
CA ASP A 44 -1.54 -1.86 -12.03
C ASP A 44 -2.23 -3.20 -11.75
N GLY A 45 -1.72 -3.94 -10.76
CA GLY A 45 -2.32 -5.17 -10.27
C GLY A 45 -2.56 -5.10 -8.77
N ASP A 46 -3.78 -5.42 -8.33
CA ASP A 46 -4.11 -5.51 -6.90
C ASP A 46 -4.11 -6.97 -6.45
N PHE A 47 -3.49 -7.25 -5.30
CA PHE A 47 -3.49 -8.56 -4.67
C PHE A 47 -3.50 -8.42 -3.15
N PHE A 48 -3.57 -9.53 -2.43
CA PHE A 48 -3.51 -9.53 -0.97
C PHE A 48 -2.78 -10.76 -0.44
N SER A 49 -2.27 -10.62 0.78
CA SER A 49 -1.71 -11.70 1.62
C SER A 49 -2.53 -11.80 2.90
N LEU A 50 -2.92 -13.01 3.28
CA LEU A 50 -3.60 -13.31 4.53
C LEU A 50 -3.21 -14.71 4.99
N ALA A 51 -2.34 -14.81 5.99
CA ALA A 51 -1.86 -16.08 6.50
C ALA A 51 -3.02 -16.96 7.01
N GLY A 52 -3.10 -18.20 6.53
CA GLY A 52 -4.18 -19.13 6.86
C GLY A 52 -5.37 -19.13 5.89
N ASP A 53 -5.42 -18.23 4.92
CA ASP A 53 -6.48 -18.17 3.88
C ASP A 53 -5.99 -18.88 2.61
N ALA A 54 -6.28 -20.17 2.50
CA ALA A 54 -5.85 -21.01 1.38
C ALA A 54 -6.73 -20.77 0.15
N ASN A 55 -8.04 -20.57 0.34
CA ASN A 55 -8.98 -20.39 -0.76
C ASN A 55 -9.06 -18.95 -1.28
N ARG A 56 -8.34 -18.03 -0.63
CA ARG A 56 -8.25 -16.59 -0.94
C ARG A 56 -9.59 -15.88 -0.92
N ASP A 57 -10.46 -16.24 0.02
CA ASP A 57 -11.75 -15.59 0.22
C ASP A 57 -11.75 -14.46 1.25
N ARG A 58 -10.56 -14.07 1.72
CA ARG A 58 -10.29 -12.99 2.67
C ARG A 58 -10.77 -13.27 4.09
N ALA A 59 -11.03 -14.54 4.42
CA ALA A 59 -11.40 -14.96 5.76
C ALA A 59 -10.80 -16.32 6.10
N VAL A 60 -10.07 -16.40 7.21
CA VAL A 60 -9.52 -17.65 7.72
C VAL A 60 -10.59 -18.41 8.49
N LYS A 61 -11.06 -19.52 7.93
CA LYS A 61 -12.18 -20.31 8.49
C LYS A 61 -12.00 -21.81 8.27
N ILE A 62 -13.03 -22.57 8.61
CA ILE A 62 -13.02 -24.04 8.48
C ILE A 62 -12.81 -24.52 7.03
N GLY A 63 -13.13 -23.70 6.04
CA GLY A 63 -12.88 -23.99 4.62
C GLY A 63 -11.38 -24.13 4.32
N ASP A 64 -10.55 -23.27 4.89
CA ASP A 64 -9.10 -23.31 4.71
C ASP A 64 -8.49 -24.53 5.39
N PHE A 65 -9.02 -24.89 6.56
CA PHE A 65 -8.61 -26.12 7.24
C PHE A 65 -8.92 -27.36 6.40
N ALA A 66 -10.04 -27.39 5.68
CA ALA A 66 -10.36 -28.52 4.81
C ALA A 66 -9.35 -28.67 3.66
N VAL A 67 -8.85 -27.55 3.12
CA VAL A 67 -7.78 -27.56 2.10
C VAL A 67 -6.48 -28.10 2.70
N LEU A 68 -6.03 -27.54 3.83
CA LEU A 68 -4.84 -27.98 4.54
C LEU A 68 -4.91 -29.48 4.90
N ALA A 69 -6.05 -29.94 5.44
CA ALA A 69 -6.24 -31.33 5.85
C ALA A 69 -6.23 -32.30 4.66
N THR A 70 -6.71 -31.86 3.49
CA THR A 70 -6.69 -32.67 2.26
C THR A 70 -5.26 -32.88 1.77
N ASN A 71 -4.39 -31.89 1.93
CA ASN A 71 -3.01 -31.92 1.46
C ASN A 71 -2.00 -32.22 2.58
N TYR A 72 -2.45 -32.61 3.77
CA TYR A 72 -1.56 -32.83 4.91
C TYR A 72 -0.48 -33.87 4.60
N ASN A 73 0.76 -33.56 4.99
CA ASN A 73 1.94 -34.40 4.81
C ASN A 73 2.30 -34.64 3.32
N GLN A 74 1.85 -33.78 2.42
CA GLN A 74 2.31 -33.71 1.03
C GLN A 74 3.43 -32.67 0.88
N ASP A 75 4.35 -32.94 -0.05
CA ASP A 75 5.45 -32.06 -0.44
C ASP A 75 5.14 -31.41 -1.81
N GLU A 76 5.97 -30.45 -2.26
CA GLU A 76 5.75 -29.62 -3.46
C GLU A 76 4.42 -28.85 -3.43
N MET A 77 3.96 -28.49 -2.23
CA MET A 77 2.71 -27.78 -2.02
C MET A 77 2.87 -26.27 -2.18
N THR A 78 1.78 -25.59 -2.52
CA THR A 78 1.74 -24.14 -2.61
C THR A 78 0.87 -23.53 -1.51
N TRP A 79 0.87 -22.20 -1.42
CA TRP A 79 -0.05 -21.46 -0.55
C TRP A 79 -1.51 -21.88 -0.72
N ALA A 80 -1.95 -22.12 -1.96
CA ALA A 80 -3.33 -22.52 -2.25
C ALA A 80 -3.64 -23.95 -1.80
N ASP A 81 -2.61 -24.76 -1.54
CA ASP A 81 -2.74 -26.13 -1.05
C ASP A 81 -2.67 -26.20 0.48
N GLY A 82 -2.39 -25.08 1.15
CA GLY A 82 -2.32 -24.97 2.61
C GLY A 82 -0.91 -24.89 3.20
N ASP A 83 0.12 -24.69 2.36
CA ASP A 83 1.49 -24.38 2.79
C ASP A 83 1.61 -22.86 3.04
N PHE A 84 1.46 -22.45 4.31
CA PHE A 84 1.43 -21.05 4.70
C PHE A 84 2.79 -20.53 5.15
N ASN A 85 3.78 -21.40 5.36
CA ASN A 85 5.15 -21.02 5.68
C ASN A 85 6.08 -21.10 4.46
N LEU A 86 5.57 -21.54 3.30
CA LEU A 86 6.28 -21.69 2.03
C LEU A 86 7.52 -22.59 2.15
N ASP A 87 7.44 -23.63 2.97
CA ASP A 87 8.49 -24.65 3.10
C ASP A 87 8.32 -25.85 2.15
N GLU A 88 7.40 -25.71 1.19
CA GLU A 88 7.00 -26.68 0.16
C GLU A 88 6.25 -27.88 0.74
N ARG A 89 5.82 -27.84 2.00
CA ARG A 89 5.21 -28.97 2.69
C ARG A 89 4.08 -28.58 3.63
N VAL A 90 2.92 -29.20 3.42
CA VAL A 90 1.80 -28.99 4.36
C VAL A 90 1.99 -29.83 5.63
N SER A 91 2.15 -29.17 6.76
CA SER A 91 2.51 -29.77 8.04
C SER A 91 1.76 -29.18 9.23
N ILE A 92 2.16 -29.57 10.45
CA ILE A 92 1.60 -28.99 11.68
C ILE A 92 2.03 -27.52 11.89
N ALA A 93 3.11 -27.08 11.24
CA ALA A 93 3.53 -25.68 11.25
C ALA A 93 2.46 -24.80 10.58
N ASP A 94 1.95 -25.23 9.44
CA ASP A 94 0.88 -24.54 8.70
C ASP A 94 -0.43 -24.52 9.47
N PHE A 95 -0.76 -25.63 10.12
CA PHE A 95 -1.93 -25.68 11.01
C PHE A 95 -1.80 -24.66 12.14
N SER A 96 -0.60 -24.49 12.70
CA SER A 96 -0.36 -23.50 13.76
C SER A 96 -0.54 -22.07 13.25
N ILE A 97 -0.16 -21.79 12.00
CA ILE A 97 -0.38 -20.51 11.33
C ILE A 97 -1.89 -20.25 11.12
N LEU A 98 -2.61 -21.23 10.57
CA LEU A 98 -4.05 -21.14 10.36
C LEU A 98 -4.80 -20.93 11.68
N ALA A 99 -4.50 -21.76 12.69
CA ALA A 99 -5.15 -21.69 14.00
C ALA A 99 -4.92 -20.34 14.68
N SER A 100 -3.71 -19.78 14.57
CA SER A 100 -3.38 -18.46 15.12
C SER A 100 -4.11 -17.31 14.43
N ASN A 101 -4.55 -17.52 13.18
CA ASN A 101 -5.29 -16.53 12.39
C ASN A 101 -6.78 -16.88 12.26
N TYR A 102 -7.29 -17.90 12.96
CA TYR A 102 -8.68 -18.32 12.81
C TYR A 102 -9.66 -17.17 13.09
N ASN A 103 -10.68 -17.05 12.25
CA ASN A 103 -11.68 -15.98 12.27
C ASN A 103 -11.13 -14.57 11.93
N LYS A 104 -9.89 -14.46 11.48
CA LYS A 104 -9.34 -13.23 10.93
C LYS A 104 -9.90 -12.98 9.54
N THR A 105 -10.24 -11.72 9.26
CA THR A 105 -10.71 -11.28 7.95
C THR A 105 -9.86 -10.13 7.45
N LEU A 106 -9.69 -10.04 6.13
CA LEU A 106 -8.99 -8.93 5.48
C LEU A 106 -10.00 -8.08 4.69
N PRO A 107 -10.32 -6.87 5.16
CA PRO A 107 -11.21 -5.97 4.43
C PRO A 107 -10.69 -5.71 3.00
N PRO A 108 -11.58 -5.50 2.03
CA PRO A 108 -11.18 -5.08 0.69
C PRO A 108 -10.38 -3.77 0.75
N PRO A 109 -9.51 -3.50 -0.26
CA PRO A 109 -8.74 -2.27 -0.30
C PRO A 109 -9.68 -1.07 -0.23
N ALA A 110 -9.36 -0.09 0.61
CA ALA A 110 -10.11 1.16 0.64
C ALA A 110 -9.93 1.87 -0.70
N THR A 111 -11.04 2.17 -1.37
CA THR A 111 -11.02 3.06 -2.53
C THR A 111 -10.82 4.48 -2.04
N LEU A 112 -9.60 5.01 -2.16
CA LEU A 112 -9.39 6.44 -2.00
C LEU A 112 -10.14 7.13 -3.15
N SER A 113 -11.33 7.65 -2.87
CA SER A 113 -12.06 8.49 -3.80
C SER A 113 -11.22 9.74 -4.08
N ARG A 114 -10.69 9.87 -5.29
CA ARG A 114 -10.01 11.09 -5.76
C ARG A 114 -11.07 12.16 -6.06
N ALA A 115 -11.88 12.53 -5.08
CA ALA A 115 -12.87 13.59 -5.19
C ALA A 115 -12.45 14.78 -4.32
N ALA A 116 -11.28 15.36 -4.59
CA ALA A 116 -10.88 16.64 -4.00
C ALA A 116 -9.80 17.32 -4.85
N ALA A 117 -10.19 17.96 -5.95
CA ALA A 117 -9.50 19.13 -6.53
C ALA A 117 -10.20 19.64 -7.81
N LEU A 118 -11.48 20.01 -7.73
CA LEU A 118 -12.09 20.91 -8.73
C LEU A 118 -12.99 21.90 -7.99
N LEU A 119 -12.38 22.75 -7.14
CA LEU A 119 -12.99 24.03 -6.83
C LEU A 119 -12.60 24.97 -7.98
N PRO A 120 -13.52 25.43 -8.85
CA PRO A 120 -13.18 26.50 -9.76
C PRO A 120 -12.84 27.76 -8.94
N LEU A 121 -11.67 28.35 -9.20
CA LEU A 121 -11.15 29.60 -8.61
C LEU A 121 -11.97 30.86 -9.02
N ALA A 122 -13.27 30.74 -9.27
CA ALA A 122 -14.07 31.84 -9.78
C ALA A 122 -14.76 32.60 -8.65
N LEU A 123 -14.02 33.49 -7.97
CA LEU A 123 -14.57 34.72 -7.35
C LEU A 123 -13.44 35.67 -6.93
N ARG A 124 -12.61 36.09 -7.90
CA ARG A 124 -11.82 37.31 -7.74
C ARG A 124 -11.68 38.04 -9.08
N GLU A 125 -12.78 38.62 -9.53
CA GLU A 125 -12.71 39.80 -10.39
C GLU A 125 -13.46 40.94 -9.70
N GLY A 126 -12.70 41.87 -9.15
CA GLY A 126 -13.23 43.16 -8.75
C GLY A 126 -13.26 44.09 -9.96
N ALA A 127 -14.35 44.84 -10.13
CA ALA A 127 -14.31 46.26 -10.51
C ALA A 127 -15.74 46.81 -10.70
N GLY A 128 -16.09 47.82 -9.89
CA GLY A 128 -16.58 49.07 -10.47
C GLY A 128 -18.00 49.54 -10.16
N ARG A 129 -18.07 50.48 -9.19
CA ARG A 129 -18.97 51.66 -9.09
C ARG A 129 -20.45 51.35 -8.73
N ARG A 130 -21.09 51.98 -7.74
CA ARG A 130 -21.25 53.43 -7.48
C ARG A 130 -21.81 53.68 -6.06
N GLY A 131 -21.34 54.74 -5.39
CA GLY A 131 -21.95 55.37 -4.18
C GLY A 131 -21.91 54.48 -2.93
N GLU A 132 -21.70 54.93 -1.70
CA GLU A 132 -22.05 56.21 -1.09
C GLU A 132 -21.14 56.46 0.14
N THR A 133 -20.70 57.72 0.26
CA THR A 133 -20.34 58.48 1.47
C THR A 133 -19.48 57.83 2.56
N PHE A 134 -18.18 58.16 2.50
CA PHE A 134 -17.21 58.10 3.60
C PHE A 134 -17.66 58.96 4.79
N GLY A 135 -18.01 58.32 5.91
CA GLY A 135 -18.14 58.93 7.23
C GLY A 135 -17.00 58.48 8.15
N ILE A 136 -15.96 59.29 8.26
CA ILE A 136 -14.88 59.17 9.25
C ILE A 136 -15.41 59.68 10.59
N ALA A 137 -15.70 58.77 11.52
CA ALA A 137 -16.01 59.09 12.91
C ALA A 137 -15.03 58.37 13.86
N THR A 138 -14.14 59.18 14.42
CA THR A 138 -13.25 58.97 15.56
C THR A 138 -13.91 58.30 16.77
N ARG A 139 -13.20 57.36 17.41
CA ARG A 139 -12.86 57.40 18.86
C ARG A 139 -11.81 56.34 19.23
N PRO A 140 -10.87 56.64 20.15
CA PRO A 140 -9.89 55.70 20.68
C PRO A 140 -10.48 54.93 21.88
N ASP A 141 -10.05 53.68 22.14
CA ASP A 141 -9.26 53.33 23.34
C ASP A 141 -9.08 51.81 23.57
N SER A 142 -7.84 51.46 23.98
CA SER A 142 -7.47 50.49 25.02
C SER A 142 -7.73 48.96 24.90
N ALA A 143 -6.65 48.27 24.52
CA ALA A 143 -6.02 47.06 25.10
C ALA A 143 -6.81 46.10 26.01
N LEU A 144 -6.69 44.79 25.73
CA LEU A 144 -6.59 43.72 26.73
C LEU A 144 -5.62 42.60 26.27
N THR A 145 -4.48 42.56 26.95
CA THR A 145 -3.49 41.47 26.99
C THR A 145 -3.91 40.41 28.03
N ARG A 146 -3.83 39.09 27.74
CA ARG A 146 -3.34 38.05 28.69
C ARG A 146 -3.13 36.63 28.08
N ALA A 147 -1.89 36.13 28.25
CA ALA A 147 -1.32 34.75 28.37
C ALA A 147 -2.28 33.52 28.37
N ALA A 148 -2.05 32.39 27.64
CA ALA A 148 -1.02 31.30 27.65
C ALA A 148 -1.72 29.94 28.03
N PRO A 149 -1.13 28.71 28.04
CA PRO A 149 -0.05 28.05 27.26
C PRO A 149 -0.43 26.63 26.71
N ASP A 150 0.49 26.04 25.92
CA ASP A 150 0.90 24.60 25.84
C ASP A 150 -0.12 23.45 25.60
N LEU A 151 0.03 22.76 24.45
CA LEU A 151 -0.22 21.31 24.34
C LEU A 151 0.65 20.69 23.23
N LEU A 152 1.85 20.27 23.63
CA LEU A 152 2.53 18.99 23.35
C LEU A 152 2.20 18.16 22.08
N ASP A 153 3.26 17.95 21.29
CA ASP A 153 3.65 16.78 20.46
C ASP A 153 2.67 16.05 19.52
N ALA A 154 3.01 16.12 18.23
CA ALA A 154 3.08 14.95 17.36
C ALA A 154 4.16 15.16 16.26
N PRO A 155 5.24 14.38 16.21
CA PRO A 155 6.13 14.36 15.05
C PRO A 155 5.59 13.38 14.01
N ASP A 156 4.91 13.88 12.98
CA ASP A 156 4.61 13.14 11.76
C ASP A 156 5.50 13.64 10.63
N SER A 157 6.50 12.85 10.22
CA SER A 157 7.18 12.86 8.91
C SER A 157 8.40 11.92 8.92
N ALA A 158 8.18 10.64 8.58
CA ALA A 158 9.29 9.78 8.13
C ALA A 158 9.69 10.22 6.71
N SER A 159 10.82 10.90 6.60
CA SER A 159 11.39 11.38 5.34
C SER A 159 11.98 10.20 4.56
N VAL A 160 11.47 9.90 3.37
CA VAL A 160 12.12 8.96 2.44
C VAL A 160 13.29 9.67 1.77
N THR A 161 14.51 9.41 2.24
CA THR A 161 15.75 9.82 1.59
C THR A 161 15.88 9.06 0.26
N ARG A 162 15.75 9.80 -0.85
CA ARG A 162 16.10 9.32 -2.20
C ARG A 162 17.57 8.89 -2.22
N SER A 163 17.82 7.60 -2.20
CA SER A 163 19.14 7.05 -2.51
C SER A 163 19.28 6.99 -4.03
N PHE A 164 20.08 7.89 -4.57
CA PHE A 164 20.49 7.90 -5.97
C PHE A 164 21.21 6.59 -6.29
N PHE A 165 20.63 5.78 -7.17
CA PHE A 165 21.34 4.63 -7.73
C PHE A 165 22.33 5.14 -8.78
N THR A 166 23.62 5.10 -8.45
CA THR A 166 24.70 5.14 -9.44
C THR A 166 24.81 3.78 -10.12
N PRO A 167 25.02 3.70 -11.45
CA PRO A 167 25.13 2.44 -12.15
C PRO A 167 26.48 1.78 -11.79
N PHE A 168 26.44 0.63 -11.12
CA PHE A 168 27.60 -0.26 -11.11
C PHE A 168 27.52 -1.19 -12.32
N ALA A 169 28.40 -0.88 -13.26
CA ALA A 169 28.81 -1.76 -14.31
C ALA A 169 29.33 -3.10 -13.75
N ASN A 170 29.06 -4.16 -14.52
CA ASN A 170 29.83 -5.40 -14.64
C ASN A 170 29.87 -6.34 -13.42
N GLY A 171 29.13 -7.44 -13.51
CA GLY A 171 29.71 -8.73 -13.16
C GLY A 171 28.82 -9.72 -12.40
N ARG A 172 28.44 -10.76 -13.14
CA ARG A 172 28.24 -12.16 -12.72
C ARG A 172 26.87 -12.54 -12.14
N ALA A 173 26.16 -13.29 -12.98
CA ALA A 173 25.11 -14.25 -12.67
C ALA A 173 25.55 -15.24 -11.59
N ILE A 174 24.61 -15.63 -10.71
CA ILE A 174 24.45 -16.99 -10.22
C ILE A 174 22.95 -17.23 -9.98
N VAL A 175 22.44 -18.24 -10.69
CA VAL A 175 21.30 -19.17 -10.48
C VAL A 175 20.16 -18.72 -9.56
#